data_AF-A0A847TK81-F1
#
_entry.id   AF-A0A847TK81-F1
#
_cell.length_a   1.000
_cell.length_b   1.000
_cell.length_c   1.000
_cell.angle_alpha   90.00
_cell.angle_beta   90.00
_cell.angle_gamma   90.00
#
_symmetry.space_group_name_H-M   'P 1'
#
loop_
_entity.id
_entity.type
_entity.pdbx_description
1 polymer ?
#
loop_
_entity_poly.entity_id
_entity_poly.type
_entity_poly.pdbx_seq_one_letter_code
_entity_poly.pdbx_strand_id
1 'polypeptide(L)'
;MKRFFNKMQEGKSVSFVYFLVMAYTIAALVWWGILLFRQSEQIKGFEQQNLYLRVDSLAQPVEHQLELQRINKEEHMRSFKYLGEGIIFLGIILLGAVFVYRAVWKYMKLSRQQQNFMMAVTHELKSPIAVAKLNLETIRKHKLDEETQLKLLNNTIRETNRLDQLCNNILLAAQLETHNYRLFKEPLDFSSLVFGSIKDLDGRIGTHQINAEVMPDIWLEGDKLTLQIIVNNLVENAAKYAPKNTTILVKLFESNKELKLQVIDEGPGIPDEEKGRIFLKFYRVGNENTRKAKGSGLGLFLTAKIVEQHGGSIEVKDNVPVGSCFEITLPEYSIQTA
;
A
#
# COMPACT_ATOMS: atom_id res chain seq x y z
N MET A 1 26.22 -11.51 -17.66
CA MET A 1 25.50 -11.78 -16.39
C MET A 1 24.87 -10.53 -15.75
N LYS A 2 25.61 -9.45 -15.42
CA LYS A 2 25.04 -8.20 -14.83
C LYS A 2 23.89 -7.54 -15.64
N ARG A 3 23.98 -7.56 -16.97
CA ARG A 3 22.92 -7.03 -17.86
C ARG A 3 21.61 -7.85 -17.82
N PHE A 4 21.69 -9.13 -17.50
CA PHE A 4 20.51 -10.00 -17.36
C PHE A 4 19.80 -9.75 -16.02
N PHE A 5 20.59 -9.56 -14.95
CA PHE A 5 20.07 -9.17 -13.63
C PHE A 5 19.45 -7.77 -13.62
N ASN A 6 20.03 -6.78 -14.30
CA ASN A 6 19.39 -5.45 -14.41
C ASN A 6 18.09 -5.49 -15.22
N LYS A 7 17.96 -6.39 -16.20
CA LYS A 7 16.69 -6.58 -16.92
C LYS A 7 15.61 -7.22 -16.05
N MET A 8 16.00 -7.97 -15.01
CA MET A 8 15.06 -8.56 -14.03
C MET A 8 14.44 -7.53 -13.06
N GLN A 9 14.96 -6.30 -12.98
CA GLN A 9 14.30 -5.23 -12.22
C GLN A 9 13.02 -4.70 -12.89
N GLU A 10 12.82 -4.98 -14.17
CA GLU A 10 11.53 -4.74 -14.81
C GLU A 10 10.61 -5.93 -14.54
N GLY A 11 9.43 -5.68 -13.95
CA GLY A 11 8.44 -6.72 -13.64
C GLY A 11 8.06 -7.62 -14.83
N LYS A 12 8.34 -7.19 -16.07
CA LYS A 12 8.20 -8.00 -17.29
C LYS A 12 9.13 -9.22 -17.32
N SER A 13 10.37 -9.09 -16.85
CA SER A 13 11.35 -10.17 -16.84
C SER A 13 11.07 -11.20 -15.76
N VAL A 14 10.63 -10.76 -14.58
CA VAL A 14 10.18 -11.68 -13.50
C VAL A 14 8.94 -12.45 -13.95
N SER A 15 8.00 -11.77 -14.60
CA SER A 15 6.82 -12.41 -15.18
C SER A 15 7.19 -13.43 -16.25
N PHE A 16 8.14 -13.11 -17.14
CA PHE A 16 8.63 -14.03 -18.16
C PHE A 16 9.25 -15.30 -17.56
N VAL A 17 10.15 -15.17 -16.57
CA VAL A 17 10.76 -16.33 -15.90
C VAL A 17 9.70 -17.18 -15.20
N TYR A 18 8.73 -16.55 -14.53
CA TYR A 18 7.61 -17.25 -13.89
C TYR A 18 6.79 -18.06 -14.90
N PHE A 19 6.41 -17.48 -16.03
CA PHE A 19 5.67 -18.19 -17.08
C PHE A 19 6.47 -19.31 -17.73
N LEU A 20 7.80 -19.14 -17.86
CA LEU A 20 8.68 -20.18 -18.38
C LEU A 20 8.75 -21.38 -17.44
N VAL A 21 8.95 -21.13 -16.13
CA VAL A 21 8.96 -22.19 -15.11
C VAL A 21 7.60 -22.87 -15.04
N MET A 22 6.50 -22.11 -15.11
CA MET A 22 5.14 -22.63 -15.16
C MET A 22 4.94 -23.58 -16.35
N ALA A 23 5.27 -23.11 -17.56
CA ALA A 23 5.13 -23.90 -18.78
C ALA A 23 5.96 -25.19 -18.69
N TYR A 24 7.18 -25.11 -18.15
CA TYR A 24 8.01 -26.28 -17.91
C TYR A 24 7.36 -27.26 -16.92
N THR A 25 6.83 -26.79 -15.79
CA THR A 25 6.17 -27.66 -14.80
C THR A 25 4.93 -28.36 -15.36
N ILE A 26 4.13 -27.66 -16.15
CA ILE A 26 2.96 -28.25 -16.82
C ILE A 26 3.41 -29.28 -17.85
N ALA A 27 4.41 -28.96 -18.68
CA ALA A 27 4.94 -29.88 -19.67
C ALA A 27 5.53 -31.15 -19.02
N ALA A 28 6.25 -31.01 -17.90
CA ALA A 28 6.79 -32.12 -17.13
C ALA A 28 5.68 -33.02 -16.56
N LEU A 29 4.59 -32.43 -16.05
CA LEU A 29 3.44 -33.18 -15.53
C LEU A 29 2.69 -33.92 -16.65
N VAL A 30 2.49 -33.28 -17.81
CA VAL A 30 1.89 -33.90 -18.99
C VAL A 30 2.76 -35.05 -19.49
N TRP A 31 4.08 -34.85 -19.59
CA TRP A 31 5.02 -35.90 -19.97
C TRP A 31 4.97 -37.09 -19.02
N TRP A 32 4.96 -36.83 -17.71
CA TRP A 32 4.83 -37.85 -16.69
C TRP A 32 3.51 -38.63 -16.80
N GLY A 33 2.39 -37.95 -17.06
CA GLY A 33 1.10 -38.60 -17.32
C GLY A 33 1.13 -39.51 -18.56
N ILE A 34 1.75 -39.07 -19.67
CA ILE A 34 1.94 -39.89 -20.87
C ILE A 34 2.79 -41.13 -20.56
N LEU A 35 3.86 -40.96 -19.77
CA LEU A 35 4.74 -42.05 -19.36
C LEU A 35 3.98 -43.11 -18.56
N LEU A 36 3.15 -42.70 -17.59
CA LEU A 36 2.33 -43.61 -16.79
C LEU A 36 1.30 -44.35 -17.64
N PHE A 37 0.67 -43.67 -18.60
CA PHE A 37 -0.28 -44.30 -19.51
C PHE A 37 0.40 -45.38 -20.37
N ARG A 38 1.56 -45.07 -20.95
CA ARG A 38 2.36 -46.06 -21.71
C ARG A 38 2.80 -47.24 -20.85
N GLN A 39 3.18 -46.98 -19.61
CA GLN A 39 3.54 -48.05 -18.66
C GLN A 39 2.33 -48.95 -18.35
N SER A 40 1.14 -48.37 -18.18
CA SER A 40 -0.11 -49.11 -17.97
C SER A 40 -0.39 -50.07 -19.15
N GLU A 41 -0.26 -49.59 -20.39
CA GLU A 41 -0.41 -50.42 -21.60
C GLU A 41 0.64 -51.53 -21.70
N GLN A 42 1.90 -51.24 -21.37
CA GLN A 42 2.95 -52.26 -21.36
C GLN A 42 2.64 -53.39 -20.36
N ILE A 43 2.21 -53.04 -19.14
CA ILE A 43 1.87 -54.04 -18.13
C ILE A 43 0.70 -54.90 -18.61
N LYS A 44 -0.35 -54.29 -19.20
CA LYS A 44 -1.46 -55.02 -19.81
C LYS A 44 -0.98 -56.00 -20.89
N GLY A 45 -0.06 -55.58 -21.76
CA GLY A 45 0.53 -56.43 -22.79
C GLY A 45 1.28 -57.64 -22.21
N PHE A 46 2.09 -57.44 -21.16
CA PHE A 46 2.77 -58.54 -20.47
C PHE A 46 1.79 -59.48 -19.75
N GLU A 47 0.75 -58.96 -19.10
CA GLU A 47 -0.31 -59.76 -18.44
C GLU A 47 -1.07 -60.62 -19.47
N GLN A 48 -1.40 -60.06 -20.64
CA GLN A 48 -2.03 -60.80 -21.73
C GLN A 48 -1.11 -61.89 -22.28
N GLN A 49 0.17 -61.60 -22.52
CA GLN A 49 1.12 -62.59 -23.01
C GLN A 49 1.28 -63.76 -22.02
N ASN A 50 1.34 -63.47 -20.73
CA ASN A 50 1.43 -64.49 -19.68
C ASN A 50 0.14 -65.34 -19.62
N LEU A 51 -1.04 -64.71 -19.77
CA LEU A 51 -2.31 -65.41 -19.86
C LEU A 51 -2.33 -66.44 -21.00
N TYR A 52 -1.90 -66.04 -22.20
CA TYR A 52 -1.83 -66.95 -23.37
C TYR A 52 -0.89 -68.15 -23.15
N LEU A 53 0.14 -68.02 -22.30
CA LEU A 53 1.07 -69.11 -21.96
C LEU A 53 0.52 -70.04 -20.87
N ARG A 54 -0.43 -69.58 -20.06
CA ARG A 54 -0.94 -70.30 -18.89
C ARG A 54 -2.29 -70.98 -19.12
N VAL A 55 -3.18 -70.34 -19.89
CA VAL A 55 -4.56 -70.80 -20.10
C VAL A 55 -4.81 -70.89 -21.61
N ASP A 56 -5.07 -72.11 -22.10
CA ASP A 56 -5.36 -72.33 -23.52
C ASP A 56 -6.77 -71.82 -23.86
N SER A 57 -6.80 -70.82 -24.74
CA SER A 57 -8.02 -70.18 -25.24
C SER A 57 -9.02 -71.14 -25.92
N LEU A 58 -8.56 -72.29 -26.43
CA LEU A 58 -9.41 -73.29 -27.09
C LEU A 58 -9.90 -74.36 -26.13
N ALA A 59 -9.09 -74.72 -25.13
CA ALA A 59 -9.44 -75.73 -24.13
C ALA A 59 -10.35 -75.16 -23.02
N GLN A 60 -10.15 -73.91 -22.63
CA GLN A 60 -10.85 -73.26 -21.50
C GLN A 60 -11.29 -71.83 -21.87
N PRO A 61 -12.26 -71.66 -22.80
CA PRO A 61 -12.63 -70.35 -23.35
C PRO A 61 -13.28 -69.41 -22.32
N VAL A 62 -14.04 -69.96 -21.36
CA VAL A 62 -14.73 -69.17 -20.32
C VAL A 62 -13.74 -68.58 -19.33
N GLU A 63 -12.76 -69.37 -18.89
CA GLU A 63 -11.72 -68.93 -17.94
C GLU A 63 -10.81 -67.87 -18.59
N HIS A 64 -10.37 -68.12 -19.83
CA HIS A 64 -9.58 -67.17 -20.59
C HIS A 64 -10.31 -65.82 -20.80
N GLN A 65 -11.61 -65.84 -21.10
CA GLN A 65 -12.40 -64.60 -21.24
C GLN A 65 -12.55 -63.83 -19.92
N LEU A 66 -12.76 -64.55 -18.81
CA LEU A 66 -12.86 -63.92 -17.48
C LEU A 66 -11.54 -63.25 -17.06
N GLU A 67 -10.40 -63.89 -17.31
CA GLU A 67 -9.09 -63.30 -17.01
C GLU A 67 -8.78 -62.09 -17.91
N LEU A 68 -9.10 -62.16 -19.22
CA LEU A 68 -9.00 -60.99 -20.10
C LEU A 68 -9.87 -59.81 -19.63
N GLN A 69 -11.09 -60.08 -19.18
CA GLN A 69 -11.96 -59.04 -18.63
C GLN A 69 -11.39 -58.42 -17.35
N ARG A 70 -10.78 -59.23 -16.47
CA ARG A 70 -10.09 -58.73 -15.27
C ARG A 70 -8.92 -57.82 -15.63
N ILE A 71 -8.04 -58.25 -16.54
CA ILE A 71 -6.88 -57.48 -17.02
C ILE A 71 -7.33 -56.14 -17.62
N ASN A 72 -8.35 -56.15 -18.48
CA ASN A 72 -8.91 -54.92 -19.07
C ASN A 72 -9.48 -53.98 -18.01
N LYS A 73 -10.22 -54.50 -17.02
CA LYS A 73 -10.79 -53.70 -15.93
C LYS A 73 -9.69 -53.10 -15.05
N GLU A 74 -8.63 -53.85 -14.77
CA GLU A 74 -7.49 -53.35 -13.99
C GLU A 74 -6.74 -52.24 -14.71
N GLU A 75 -6.48 -52.37 -16.01
CA GLU A 75 -5.83 -51.32 -16.79
C GLU A 75 -6.68 -50.05 -16.83
N HIS A 76 -7.98 -50.15 -17.11
CA HIS A 76 -8.87 -48.98 -17.06
C HIS A 76 -8.84 -48.28 -15.69
N MET A 77 -8.78 -49.05 -14.61
CA MET A 77 -8.78 -48.51 -13.25
C MET A 77 -7.42 -47.88 -12.89
N ARG A 78 -6.30 -48.42 -13.39
CA ARG A 78 -4.96 -47.80 -13.28
C ARG A 78 -4.91 -46.49 -14.06
N SER A 79 -5.38 -46.50 -15.31
CA SER A 79 -5.45 -45.32 -16.18
C SER A 79 -6.32 -44.21 -15.58
N PHE A 80 -7.49 -44.56 -15.00
CA PHE A 80 -8.35 -43.59 -14.30
C PHE A 80 -7.68 -42.99 -13.05
N LYS A 81 -6.98 -43.81 -12.26
CA LYS A 81 -6.22 -43.32 -11.09
C LYS A 81 -5.14 -42.33 -11.48
N TYR A 82 -4.33 -42.65 -12.49
CA TYR A 82 -3.27 -41.74 -12.98
C TYR A 82 -3.83 -40.42 -13.50
N LEU A 83 -4.96 -40.45 -14.22
CA LEU A 83 -5.64 -39.24 -14.68
C LEU A 83 -6.12 -38.40 -13.49
N GLY A 84 -6.76 -39.03 -12.50
CA GLY A 84 -7.24 -38.36 -11.29
C GLY A 84 -6.11 -37.71 -10.48
N GLU A 85 -5.02 -38.45 -10.23
CA GLU A 85 -3.83 -37.94 -9.55
C GLU A 85 -3.22 -36.76 -10.32
N GLY A 86 -3.10 -36.87 -11.65
CA GLY A 86 -2.60 -35.79 -12.50
C GLY A 86 -3.44 -34.51 -12.41
N ILE A 87 -4.78 -34.64 -12.41
CA ILE A 87 -5.71 -33.51 -12.24
C ILE A 87 -5.52 -32.86 -10.86
N ILE A 88 -5.40 -33.66 -9.80
CA ILE A 88 -5.19 -33.15 -8.43
C ILE A 88 -3.85 -32.40 -8.34
N PHE A 89 -2.76 -32.98 -8.83
CA PHE A 89 -1.45 -32.33 -8.84
C PHE A 89 -1.45 -31.04 -9.66
N LEU A 90 -2.08 -31.06 -10.84
CA LEU A 90 -2.22 -29.87 -11.67
C LEU A 90 -3.00 -28.77 -10.94
N GLY A 91 -4.10 -29.11 -10.28
CA GLY A 91 -4.90 -28.17 -9.49
C GLY A 91 -4.09 -27.53 -8.36
N ILE A 92 -3.33 -28.32 -7.60
CA ILE A 92 -2.48 -27.83 -6.51
C ILE A 92 -1.37 -26.91 -7.06
N ILE A 93 -0.72 -27.29 -8.15
CA ILE A 93 0.33 -26.49 -8.79
C ILE A 93 -0.23 -25.14 -9.26
N LEU A 94 -1.39 -25.14 -9.94
CA LEU A 94 -2.02 -23.92 -10.42
C LEU A 94 -2.41 -22.99 -9.27
N LEU A 95 -3.02 -23.53 -8.20
CA LEU A 95 -3.36 -22.74 -7.01
C LEU A 95 -2.11 -22.16 -6.33
N GLY A 96 -1.10 -22.99 -6.08
CA GLY A 96 0.17 -22.56 -5.49
C GLY A 96 0.85 -21.49 -6.33
N ALA A 97 0.79 -21.61 -7.64
CA ALA A 97 1.41 -20.65 -8.52
C ALA A 97 0.67 -19.32 -8.60
N VAL A 98 -0.67 -19.31 -8.64
CA VAL A 98 -1.47 -18.08 -8.53
C VAL A 98 -1.14 -17.36 -7.22
N PHE A 99 -0.99 -18.10 -6.12
CA PHE A 99 -0.57 -17.54 -4.84
C PHE A 99 0.83 -16.91 -4.90
N VAL A 100 1.83 -17.64 -5.41
CA VAL A 100 3.20 -17.14 -5.57
C VAL A 100 3.26 -15.91 -6.48
N TYR A 101 2.56 -15.94 -7.62
CA TYR A 101 2.50 -14.82 -8.54
C TYR A 101 1.94 -13.57 -7.87
N ARG A 102 0.83 -13.70 -7.14
CA ARG A 102 0.23 -12.59 -6.39
C ARG A 102 1.16 -12.06 -5.30
N ALA A 103 1.84 -12.95 -4.57
CA ALA A 103 2.80 -12.56 -3.53
C ALA A 103 3.99 -11.78 -4.12
N VAL A 104 4.59 -12.28 -5.20
CA VAL A 104 5.70 -11.62 -5.90
C VAL A 104 5.27 -10.27 -6.46
N TRP A 105 4.09 -10.19 -7.08
CA TRP A 105 3.57 -8.92 -7.59
C TRP A 105 3.36 -7.88 -6.49
N LYS A 106 2.78 -8.28 -5.37
CA LYS A 106 2.58 -7.40 -4.21
C LYS A 106 3.92 -6.89 -3.67
N TYR A 107 4.90 -7.78 -3.54
CA TYR A 107 6.25 -7.44 -3.10
C TYR A 107 6.93 -6.45 -4.04
N MET A 108 6.91 -6.72 -5.35
CA MET A 108 7.51 -5.82 -6.35
C MET A 108 6.84 -4.44 -6.38
N LYS A 109 5.51 -4.39 -6.25
CA LYS A 109 4.76 -3.12 -6.16
C LYS A 109 5.21 -2.30 -4.95
N LEU A 110 5.29 -2.93 -3.78
CA LEU A 110 5.72 -2.26 -2.54
C LEU A 110 7.18 -1.80 -2.63
N SER A 111 8.07 -2.66 -3.13
CA SER A 111 9.49 -2.34 -3.31
C SER A 111 9.69 -1.14 -4.24
N ARG A 112 8.92 -1.06 -5.34
CA ARG A 112 8.91 0.10 -6.23
C ARG A 112 8.43 1.36 -5.52
N GLN A 113 7.31 1.28 -4.78
CA GLN A 113 6.79 2.40 -4.00
C GLN A 113 7.81 2.90 -2.96
N GLN A 114 8.51 1.99 -2.29
CA GLN A 114 9.58 2.31 -1.33
C GLN A 114 10.77 3.01 -2.03
N GLN A 115 11.20 2.53 -3.19
CA GLN A 115 12.27 3.18 -3.96
C GLN A 115 11.87 4.60 -4.37
N ASN A 116 10.63 4.77 -4.83
CA ASN A 116 10.11 6.06 -5.25
C ASN A 116 9.97 7.04 -4.09
N PHE A 117 9.56 6.54 -2.92
CA PHE A 117 9.61 7.28 -1.67
C PHE A 117 11.02 7.74 -1.33
N MET A 118 12.02 6.85 -1.40
CA MET A 118 13.41 7.21 -1.07
C MET A 118 13.93 8.33 -1.97
N MET A 119 13.58 8.28 -3.27
CA MET A 119 13.89 9.35 -4.22
C MET A 119 13.17 10.66 -3.86
N ALA A 120 11.87 10.59 -3.52
CA ALA A 120 11.09 11.76 -3.11
C ALA A 120 11.65 12.40 -1.84
N VAL A 121 11.93 11.62 -0.79
CA VAL A 121 12.53 12.10 0.47
C VAL A 121 13.88 12.74 0.23
N THR A 122 14.74 12.12 -0.59
CA THR A 122 16.04 12.69 -0.91
C THR A 122 15.88 14.07 -1.56
N HIS A 123 14.91 14.23 -2.45
CA HIS A 123 14.62 15.51 -3.09
C HIS A 123 14.04 16.53 -2.09
N GLU A 124 13.12 16.10 -1.22
CA GLU A 124 12.51 16.98 -0.20
C GLU A 124 13.48 17.40 0.90
N LEU A 125 14.50 16.61 1.22
CA LEU A 125 15.58 16.99 2.12
C LEU A 125 16.58 17.95 1.46
N LYS A 126 16.96 17.71 0.19
CA LYS A 126 17.95 18.54 -0.51
C LYS A 126 17.47 19.98 -0.71
N SER A 127 16.18 20.19 -0.96
CA SER A 127 15.60 21.52 -1.22
C SER A 127 15.79 22.51 -0.06
N PRO A 128 15.34 22.25 1.18
CA PRO A 128 15.54 23.15 2.32
C PRO A 128 17.01 23.33 2.67
N ILE A 129 17.83 22.27 2.56
CA ILE A 129 19.29 22.36 2.78
C ILE A 129 19.93 23.33 1.79
N ALA A 130 19.56 23.26 0.51
CA ALA A 130 20.09 24.15 -0.52
C ALA A 130 19.70 25.61 -0.27
N VAL A 131 18.44 25.87 0.12
CA VAL A 131 17.94 27.21 0.45
C VAL A 131 18.63 27.77 1.68
N ALA A 132 18.72 26.99 2.76
CA ALA A 132 19.42 27.39 3.99
C ALA A 132 20.89 27.71 3.70
N LYS A 133 21.59 26.85 2.94
CA LYS A 133 22.98 27.08 2.54
C LYS A 133 23.14 28.34 1.70
N LEU A 134 22.25 28.58 0.73
CA LEU A 134 22.29 29.78 -0.12
C LEU A 134 22.09 31.05 0.72
N ASN A 135 21.11 31.07 1.63
CA ASN A 135 20.86 32.20 2.52
C ASN A 135 22.09 32.52 3.38
N LEU A 136 22.67 31.49 4.02
CA LEU A 136 23.88 31.63 4.83
C LEU A 136 25.10 32.08 4.01
N GLU A 137 25.30 31.55 2.81
CA GLU A 137 26.36 32.02 1.92
C GLU A 137 26.16 33.47 1.48
N THR A 138 24.92 33.89 1.25
CA THR A 138 24.57 35.25 0.86
C THR A 138 24.89 36.23 1.98
N ILE A 139 24.48 35.91 3.22
CA ILE A 139 24.81 36.69 4.43
C ILE A 139 26.32 36.76 4.63
N ARG A 140 27.04 35.66 4.39
CA ARG A 140 28.52 35.63 4.57
C ARG A 140 29.28 36.44 3.52
N LYS A 141 28.79 36.48 2.27
CA LYS A 141 29.50 37.09 1.13
C LYS A 141 29.21 38.58 0.95
N HIS A 142 28.05 39.07 1.38
CA HIS A 142 27.60 40.44 1.10
C HIS A 142 27.36 41.20 2.41
N LYS A 143 27.66 42.50 2.41
CA LYS A 143 27.14 43.42 3.43
C LYS A 143 25.69 43.74 3.08
N LEU A 144 24.76 43.21 3.87
CA LEU A 144 23.34 43.42 3.73
C LEU A 144 22.87 44.45 4.76
N ASP A 145 21.76 45.12 4.50
CA ASP A 145 21.03 45.85 5.53
C ASP A 145 20.42 44.88 6.56
N GLU A 146 20.12 45.40 7.75
CA GLU A 146 19.66 44.60 8.89
C GLU A 146 18.33 43.90 8.61
N GLU A 147 17.42 44.55 7.88
CA GLU A 147 16.11 43.98 7.53
C GLU A 147 16.26 42.77 6.59
N THR A 148 17.05 42.91 5.53
CA THR A 148 17.33 41.81 4.59
C THR A 148 18.06 40.66 5.28
N GLN A 149 19.02 40.96 6.16
CA GLN A 149 19.74 39.95 6.94
C GLN A 149 18.79 39.16 7.86
N LEU A 150 17.94 39.85 8.60
CA LEU A 150 16.91 39.23 9.47
C LEU A 150 15.95 38.37 8.65
N LYS A 151 15.51 38.84 7.47
CA LYS A 151 14.65 38.08 6.57
C LYS A 151 15.30 36.78 6.10
N LEU A 152 16.58 36.80 5.72
CA LEU A 152 17.32 35.61 5.31
C LEU A 152 17.55 34.63 6.48
N LEU A 153 17.82 35.14 7.68
CA LEU A 153 17.92 34.32 8.89
C LEU A 153 16.59 33.64 9.23
N ASN A 154 15.49 34.40 9.24
CA ASN A 154 14.15 33.87 9.49
C ASN A 154 13.74 32.82 8.44
N ASN A 155 14.06 33.08 7.17
CA ASN A 155 13.86 32.08 6.11
C ASN A 155 14.69 30.81 6.36
N THR A 156 15.93 30.94 6.80
CA THR A 156 16.81 29.81 7.13
C THR A 156 16.24 28.99 8.28
N ILE A 157 15.83 29.62 9.38
CA ILE A 157 15.21 28.94 10.53
C ILE A 157 13.95 28.18 10.08
N ARG A 158 13.10 28.81 9.25
CA ARG A 158 11.89 28.17 8.73
C ARG A 158 12.19 26.91 7.90
N GLU A 159 13.17 26.96 7.00
CA GLU A 159 13.57 25.79 6.21
C GLU A 159 14.20 24.68 7.08
N THR A 160 14.92 25.06 8.15
CA THR A 160 15.52 24.11 9.09
C THR A 160 14.44 23.39 9.92
N ASN A 161 13.43 24.13 10.40
CA ASN A 161 12.27 23.56 11.10
C ASN A 161 11.46 22.64 10.17
N ARG A 162 11.31 23.00 8.89
CA ARG A 162 10.67 22.13 7.89
C ARG A 162 11.44 20.81 7.71
N LEU A 163 12.77 20.87 7.69
CA LEU A 163 13.61 19.67 7.61
C LEU A 163 13.46 18.79 8.86
N ASP A 164 13.45 19.40 10.04
CA ASP A 164 13.23 18.69 11.31
C ASP A 164 11.86 17.97 11.33
N GLN A 165 10.79 18.68 10.95
CA GLN A 165 9.45 18.09 10.80
C GLN A 165 9.44 16.89 9.84
N LEU A 166 10.15 16.99 8.71
CA LEU A 166 10.24 15.88 7.75
C LEU A 166 10.99 14.67 8.33
N CYS A 167 12.08 14.89 9.06
CA CYS A 167 12.80 13.83 9.77
C CYS A 167 11.93 13.16 10.83
N ASN A 168 11.22 13.95 11.63
CA ASN A 168 10.31 13.45 12.67
C ASN A 168 9.17 12.63 12.06
N ASN A 169 8.58 13.08 10.94
CA ASN A 169 7.55 12.32 10.23
C ASN A 169 8.06 10.97 9.70
N ILE A 170 9.32 10.91 9.24
CA ILE A 170 9.94 9.64 8.80
C ILE A 170 10.16 8.70 9.99
N LEU A 171 10.70 9.22 11.09
CA LEU A 171 10.94 8.44 12.31
C LEU A 171 9.64 7.89 12.88
N LEU A 172 8.62 8.74 13.00
CA LEU A 172 7.30 8.37 13.52
C LEU A 172 6.63 7.32 12.62
N ALA A 173 6.71 7.48 11.30
CA ALA A 173 6.19 6.47 10.37
C ALA A 173 6.88 5.09 10.54
N ALA A 174 8.18 5.04 10.84
CA ALA A 174 8.90 3.80 11.11
C ALA A 174 8.52 3.18 12.48
N GLN A 175 8.31 4.01 13.50
CA GLN A 175 7.89 3.55 14.83
C GLN A 175 6.46 3.00 14.84
N LEU A 176 5.54 3.63 14.10
CA LEU A 176 4.16 3.19 13.96
C LEU A 176 4.03 1.87 13.19
N GLU A 177 4.88 1.63 12.18
CA GLU A 177 4.90 0.34 11.49
C GLU A 177 5.32 -0.82 12.41
N THR A 178 6.32 -0.57 13.24
CA THR A 178 6.88 -1.60 14.13
C THR A 178 6.05 -1.80 15.40
N HIS A 179 4.90 -1.11 15.54
CA HIS A 179 4.07 -1.07 16.75
C HIS A 179 4.86 -0.66 18.01
N ASN A 180 6.01 0.00 17.83
CA ASN A 180 6.89 0.43 18.91
C ASN A 180 6.55 1.83 19.43
N TYR A 181 5.68 2.56 18.75
CA TYR A 181 5.20 3.85 19.23
C TYR A 181 4.15 3.66 20.32
N ARG A 182 4.47 4.07 21.55
CA ARG A 182 3.53 4.11 22.67
C ARG A 182 2.93 5.50 22.73
N LEU A 183 1.61 5.59 22.55
CA LEU A 183 0.88 6.85 22.74
C LEU A 183 1.03 7.32 24.18
N PHE A 184 1.35 8.59 24.36
CA PHE A 184 1.22 9.25 25.65
C PHE A 184 -0.15 9.92 25.70
N LYS A 185 -1.17 9.17 26.10
CA LYS A 185 -2.55 9.69 26.19
C LYS A 185 -2.71 10.53 27.45
N GLU A 186 -3.16 11.77 27.26
CA GLU A 186 -3.54 12.68 28.33
C GLU A 186 -4.91 13.30 28.01
N PRO A 187 -5.71 13.69 29.03
CA PRO A 187 -6.89 14.51 28.81
C PRO A 187 -6.49 15.83 28.15
N LEU A 188 -7.04 16.11 26.97
CA LEU A 188 -6.73 17.32 26.21
C LEU A 188 -7.99 17.93 25.62
N ASP A 189 -8.01 19.26 25.58
CA ASP A 189 -8.98 20.04 24.82
C ASP A 189 -8.62 19.99 23.34
N PHE A 190 -9.37 19.17 22.60
CA PHE A 190 -9.16 18.94 21.17
C PHE A 190 -9.63 20.14 20.35
N SER A 191 -10.66 20.85 20.78
CA SER A 191 -11.12 22.08 20.13
C SER A 191 -10.00 23.12 20.12
N SER A 192 -9.37 23.36 21.27
CA SER A 192 -8.23 24.28 21.40
C SER A 192 -7.02 23.83 20.56
N LEU A 193 -6.76 22.52 20.50
CA LEU A 193 -5.68 21.97 19.68
C LEU A 193 -5.92 22.21 18.18
N VAL A 194 -7.14 21.95 17.69
CA VAL A 194 -7.52 22.18 16.29
C VAL A 194 -7.41 23.66 15.95
N PHE A 195 -7.96 24.55 16.78
CA PHE A 195 -7.85 26.00 16.58
C PHE A 195 -6.39 26.49 16.57
N GLY A 196 -5.57 26.04 17.52
CA GLY A 196 -4.14 26.39 17.58
C GLY A 196 -3.40 25.96 16.32
N SER A 197 -3.66 24.73 15.85
CA SER A 197 -3.05 24.18 14.64
C SER A 197 -3.44 24.97 13.39
N ILE A 198 -4.72 25.33 13.25
CA ILE A 198 -5.21 26.17 12.14
C ILE A 198 -4.54 27.54 12.15
N LYS A 199 -4.44 28.19 13.31
CA LYS A 199 -3.82 29.50 13.45
C LYS A 199 -2.33 29.50 13.08
N ASP A 200 -1.60 28.47 13.48
CA ASP A 200 -0.18 28.29 13.14
C ASP A 200 0.03 28.09 11.63
N LEU A 201 -0.95 27.46 10.97
CA LEU A 201 -0.92 27.18 9.54
C LEU A 201 -1.37 28.37 8.68
N ASP A 202 -2.28 29.20 9.16
CA ASP A 202 -2.81 30.35 8.42
C ASP A 202 -1.68 31.28 7.94
N GLY A 203 -0.71 31.55 8.83
CA GLY A 203 0.49 32.34 8.50
C GLY A 203 1.48 31.66 7.54
N ARG A 204 1.38 30.34 7.34
CA ARG A 204 2.24 29.57 6.42
C ARG A 204 1.59 29.34 5.07
N ILE A 205 0.27 29.19 5.03
CA ILE A 205 -0.47 28.73 3.85
C ILE A 205 -0.85 29.91 2.95
N GLY A 206 -1.10 31.11 3.52
CA GLY A 206 -0.95 32.46 2.95
C GLY A 206 -1.71 32.84 1.66
N THR A 207 -2.12 31.86 0.87
CA THR A 207 -2.80 31.96 -0.42
C THR A 207 -4.18 31.31 -0.36
N HIS A 208 -4.55 30.70 0.76
CA HIS A 208 -5.84 30.05 0.97
C HIS A 208 -6.46 30.65 2.22
N GLN A 209 -7.79 30.76 2.25
CA GLN A 209 -8.51 31.12 3.46
C GLN A 209 -8.90 29.84 4.20
N ILE A 210 -8.62 29.76 5.50
CA ILE A 210 -9.06 28.64 6.32
C ILE A 210 -10.30 29.09 7.08
N ASN A 211 -11.44 28.46 6.82
CA ASN A 211 -12.66 28.64 7.61
C ASN A 211 -12.78 27.49 8.62
N ALA A 212 -13.01 27.82 9.88
CA ALA A 212 -13.04 26.86 10.99
C ALA A 212 -14.41 26.87 11.67
N GLU A 213 -15.17 25.78 11.50
CA GLU A 213 -16.42 25.50 12.20
C GLU A 213 -16.15 24.44 13.28
N VAL A 214 -15.50 24.83 14.37
CA VAL A 214 -15.06 23.91 15.43
C VAL A 214 -15.96 24.04 16.64
N MET A 215 -16.65 22.95 17.00
CA MET A 215 -17.42 22.87 18.24
C MET A 215 -16.50 23.09 19.44
N PRO A 216 -16.83 24.01 20.37
CA PRO A 216 -16.00 24.31 21.53
C PRO A 216 -16.05 23.20 22.58
N ASP A 217 -15.09 23.23 23.51
CA ASP A 217 -15.04 22.41 24.73
C ASP A 217 -15.11 20.89 24.53
N ILE A 218 -14.49 20.40 23.46
CA ILE A 218 -14.34 18.97 23.19
C ILE A 218 -13.08 18.44 23.82
N TRP A 219 -13.25 17.53 24.77
CA TRP A 219 -12.16 16.87 25.50
C TRP A 219 -12.08 15.40 25.11
N LEU A 220 -10.86 14.91 24.91
CA LEU A 220 -10.60 13.48 24.66
C LEU A 220 -9.30 13.04 25.32
N GLU A 221 -9.12 11.73 25.50
CA GLU A 221 -7.83 11.17 25.88
C GLU A 221 -7.01 10.86 24.62
N GLY A 222 -5.92 11.58 24.44
CA GLY A 222 -5.11 11.43 23.24
C GLY A 222 -3.69 11.93 23.41
N ASP A 223 -2.86 11.62 22.42
CA ASP A 223 -1.49 12.13 22.37
C ASP A 223 -1.48 13.44 21.56
N LYS A 224 -1.30 14.55 22.29
CA LYS A 224 -1.31 15.91 21.75
C LYS A 224 -0.45 16.08 20.50
N LEU A 225 0.76 15.52 20.49
CA LEU A 225 1.70 15.69 19.39
C LEU A 225 1.19 14.97 18.14
N THR A 226 0.69 13.74 18.30
CA THR A 226 0.17 12.97 17.17
C THR A 226 -1.14 13.51 16.60
N LEU A 227 -2.03 14.03 17.46
CA LEU A 227 -3.27 14.68 17.03
C LEU A 227 -2.99 15.99 16.29
N GLN A 228 -1.99 16.75 16.71
CA GLN A 228 -1.55 17.93 15.98
C GLN A 228 -1.02 17.58 14.59
N ILE A 229 -0.28 16.46 14.46
CA ILE A 229 0.18 15.94 13.17
C ILE A 229 -1.01 15.60 12.24
N ILE A 230 -2.09 15.01 12.76
CA ILE A 230 -3.30 14.73 11.98
C ILE A 230 -3.85 16.00 11.35
N VAL A 231 -4.09 17.04 12.16
CA VAL A 231 -4.69 18.30 11.70
C VAL A 231 -3.78 18.96 10.67
N ASN A 232 -2.48 19.07 10.98
CA ASN A 232 -1.50 19.66 10.08
C ASN A 232 -1.42 18.93 8.74
N ASN A 233 -1.35 17.59 8.75
CA ASN A 233 -1.27 16.80 7.53
C ASN A 233 -2.49 17.01 6.64
N LEU A 234 -3.71 17.03 7.20
CA LEU A 234 -4.93 17.18 6.41
C LEU A 234 -5.05 18.59 5.82
N VAL A 235 -4.78 19.62 6.61
CA VAL A 235 -4.86 21.02 6.16
C VAL A 235 -3.75 21.35 5.15
N GLU A 236 -2.52 20.90 5.38
CA GLU A 236 -1.43 21.05 4.40
C GLU A 236 -1.73 20.28 3.11
N ASN A 237 -2.39 19.12 3.20
CA ASN A 237 -2.82 18.38 2.03
C ASN A 237 -3.87 19.16 1.24
N ALA A 238 -4.91 19.68 1.90
CA ALA A 238 -5.91 20.54 1.29
C ALA A 238 -5.26 21.74 0.55
N ALA A 239 -4.39 22.50 1.24
CA ALA A 239 -3.71 23.67 0.67
C ALA A 239 -2.76 23.35 -0.51
N LYS A 240 -2.23 22.13 -0.55
CA LYS A 240 -1.30 21.72 -1.59
C LYS A 240 -1.99 21.31 -2.89
N TYR A 241 -3.19 20.76 -2.80
CA TYR A 241 -3.93 20.24 -3.95
C TYR A 241 -5.07 21.14 -4.40
N ALA A 242 -5.59 21.98 -3.52
CA ALA A 242 -6.57 22.99 -3.88
C ALA A 242 -5.97 24.08 -4.81
N PRO A 243 -6.77 24.65 -5.73
CA PRO A 243 -6.38 25.84 -6.45
C PRO A 243 -6.06 26.99 -5.50
N LYS A 244 -5.13 27.87 -5.88
CA LYS A 244 -4.81 29.06 -5.08
C LYS A 244 -6.06 29.93 -4.88
N ASN A 245 -6.15 30.60 -3.73
CA ASN A 245 -7.24 31.49 -3.33
C ASN A 245 -8.60 30.79 -3.15
N THR A 246 -8.58 29.49 -2.88
CA THR A 246 -9.77 28.73 -2.48
C THR A 246 -9.88 28.67 -0.95
N THR A 247 -11.05 28.24 -0.48
CA THR A 247 -11.32 28.08 0.96
C THR A 247 -11.09 26.64 1.37
N ILE A 248 -10.37 26.45 2.47
CA ILE A 248 -10.26 25.16 3.16
C ILE A 248 -11.19 25.23 4.37
N LEU A 249 -12.16 24.33 4.43
CA LEU A 249 -13.13 24.29 5.51
C LEU A 249 -12.78 23.17 6.48
N VAL A 250 -12.52 23.53 7.74
CA VAL A 250 -12.26 22.58 8.83
C VAL A 250 -13.46 22.56 9.76
N LYS A 251 -14.06 21.38 9.97
CA LYS A 251 -15.21 21.21 10.85
C LYS A 251 -14.91 20.23 11.97
N LEU A 252 -15.26 20.56 13.21
CA LEU A 252 -15.28 19.64 14.33
C LEU A 252 -16.70 19.61 14.91
N PHE A 253 -17.38 18.48 14.84
CA PHE A 253 -18.78 18.36 15.27
C PHE A 253 -19.10 16.95 15.76
N GLU A 254 -20.16 16.83 16.57
CA GLU A 254 -20.72 15.54 16.95
C GLU A 254 -21.78 15.11 15.92
N SER A 255 -21.76 13.83 15.55
CA SER A 255 -22.80 13.21 14.74
C SER A 255 -22.96 11.75 15.14
N ASN A 256 -24.18 11.30 15.41
CA ASN A 256 -24.49 9.92 15.82
C ASN A 256 -23.69 9.42 17.04
N LYS A 257 -23.41 10.31 18.00
CA LYS A 257 -22.57 10.04 19.19
C LYS A 257 -21.09 9.79 18.88
N GLU A 258 -20.63 10.13 17.70
CA GLU A 258 -19.21 10.08 17.33
C GLU A 258 -18.70 11.50 17.07
N LEU A 259 -17.45 11.76 17.45
CA LEU A 259 -16.79 13.02 17.15
C LEU A 259 -16.21 12.97 15.75
N LYS A 260 -16.54 13.96 14.93
CA LYS A 260 -16.07 14.05 13.54
C LYS A 260 -15.22 15.27 13.31
N LEU A 261 -14.02 15.06 12.77
CA LEU A 261 -13.16 16.10 12.22
C LEU A 261 -13.16 16.00 10.70
N GLN A 262 -13.64 17.03 10.01
CA GLN A 262 -13.61 17.12 8.55
C GLN A 262 -12.66 18.20 8.08
N VAL A 263 -11.90 17.90 7.03
CA VAL A 263 -11.12 18.88 6.27
C VAL A 263 -11.55 18.79 4.81
N ILE A 264 -12.12 19.89 4.31
CA ILE A 264 -12.77 19.97 3.01
C ILE A 264 -11.98 20.94 2.12
N ASP A 265 -11.66 20.49 0.92
CA ASP A 265 -10.94 21.26 -0.10
C ASP A 265 -11.72 21.36 -1.41
N GLU A 266 -11.32 22.32 -2.25
CA GLU A 266 -11.84 22.54 -3.62
C GLU A 266 -10.84 22.06 -4.68
N GLY A 267 -10.04 21.04 -4.35
CA GLY A 267 -9.06 20.42 -5.23
C GLY A 267 -9.66 19.63 -6.40
N PRO A 268 -8.85 18.91 -7.17
CA PRO A 268 -9.31 18.09 -8.28
C PRO A 268 -10.11 16.84 -7.87
N GLY A 269 -10.28 16.60 -6.56
CA GLY A 269 -10.85 15.38 -6.02
C GLY A 269 -9.90 14.17 -6.12
N ILE A 270 -10.39 13.02 -5.68
CA ILE A 270 -9.65 11.75 -5.69
C ILE A 270 -10.48 10.68 -6.39
N PRO A 271 -9.97 10.01 -7.44
CA PRO A 271 -10.70 8.92 -8.10
C PRO A 271 -11.09 7.80 -7.13
N ASP A 272 -12.27 7.20 -7.32
CA ASP A 272 -12.80 6.18 -6.40
C ASP A 272 -11.85 5.00 -6.17
N GLU A 273 -11.20 4.54 -7.23
CA GLU A 273 -10.19 3.46 -7.22
C GLU A 273 -8.92 3.80 -6.41
N GLU A 274 -8.72 5.09 -6.10
CA GLU A 274 -7.57 5.59 -5.36
C GLU A 274 -7.89 5.88 -3.88
N LYS A 275 -9.16 6.13 -3.52
CA LYS A 275 -9.59 6.55 -2.17
C LYS A 275 -9.09 5.61 -1.05
N GLY A 276 -9.09 4.29 -1.27
CA GLY A 276 -8.55 3.34 -0.29
C GLY A 276 -7.02 3.25 -0.27
N ARG A 277 -6.35 3.66 -1.36
CA ARG A 277 -4.91 3.49 -1.55
C ARG A 277 -4.10 4.69 -1.06
N ILE A 278 -4.70 5.88 -0.97
CA ILE A 278 -4.02 7.10 -0.50
C ILE A 278 -3.49 7.01 0.95
N PHE A 279 -4.07 6.13 1.75
CA PHE A 279 -3.61 5.85 3.12
C PHE A 279 -2.50 4.81 3.19
N LEU A 280 -2.15 4.16 2.07
CA LEU A 280 -1.03 3.23 2.02
C LEU A 280 0.29 4.00 2.10
N LYS A 281 1.25 3.39 2.79
CA LYS A 281 2.59 3.95 2.92
C LYS A 281 3.22 4.16 1.54
N PHE A 282 3.86 5.32 1.37
CA PHE A 282 4.53 5.73 0.14
C PHE A 282 3.59 5.95 -1.05
N TYR A 283 2.27 5.89 -0.82
CA TYR A 283 1.31 6.06 -1.89
C TYR A 283 1.12 7.51 -2.27
N ARG A 284 0.99 7.73 -3.57
CA ARG A 284 0.70 9.03 -4.16
C ARG A 284 -0.11 8.79 -5.44
N VAL A 285 -1.08 9.65 -5.72
CA VAL A 285 -1.96 9.58 -6.90
C VAL A 285 -1.23 10.07 -8.16
N GLY A 286 -1.46 9.43 -9.32
CA GLY A 286 -0.93 9.84 -10.62
C GLY A 286 0.45 9.26 -11.00
N ASN A 287 1.06 9.75 -12.07
CA ASN A 287 2.37 9.26 -12.56
C ASN A 287 3.52 10.09 -11.96
N GLU A 288 4.54 9.43 -11.40
CA GLU A 288 5.67 10.08 -10.74
C GLU A 288 6.44 11.05 -11.62
N ASN A 289 6.52 10.76 -12.91
CA ASN A 289 7.25 11.59 -13.89
C ASN A 289 6.50 12.86 -14.30
N THR A 290 5.18 12.95 -14.05
CA THR A 290 4.34 14.09 -14.47
C THR A 290 3.82 14.93 -13.30
N ARG A 291 4.15 14.55 -12.06
CA ARG A 291 3.69 15.26 -10.86
C ARG A 291 4.41 16.57 -10.66
N LYS A 292 3.66 17.65 -10.50
CA LYS A 292 4.15 18.98 -10.10
C LYS A 292 4.22 19.16 -8.57
N ALA A 293 3.34 18.50 -7.82
CA ALA A 293 3.25 18.67 -6.37
C ALA A 293 4.36 17.89 -5.64
N LYS A 294 5.08 18.55 -4.72
CA LYS A 294 6.10 17.92 -3.84
C LYS A 294 5.40 17.18 -2.69
N GLY A 295 5.81 15.95 -2.37
CA GLY A 295 5.34 15.24 -1.18
C GLY A 295 6.05 13.90 -0.97
N SER A 296 6.39 13.57 0.28
CA SER A 296 6.94 12.27 0.66
C SER A 296 5.94 11.12 0.49
N GLY A 297 4.64 11.36 0.65
CA GLY A 297 3.62 10.28 0.64
C GLY A 297 3.53 9.53 1.98
N LEU A 298 3.99 10.16 3.08
CA LEU A 298 3.82 9.64 4.44
C LEU A 298 2.67 10.30 5.21
N GLY A 299 2.26 11.52 4.87
CA GLY A 299 1.29 12.29 5.67
C GLY A 299 -0.02 11.54 5.91
N LEU A 300 -0.71 11.11 4.84
CA LEU A 300 -1.98 10.38 4.98
C LEU A 300 -1.83 8.99 5.60
N PHE A 301 -0.72 8.29 5.37
CA PHE A 301 -0.42 7.04 6.06
C PHE A 301 -0.27 7.26 7.57
N LEU A 302 0.46 8.31 7.96
CA LEU A 302 0.67 8.70 9.34
C LEU A 302 -0.65 9.08 10.01
N THR A 303 -1.46 9.92 9.34
CA THR A 303 -2.81 10.26 9.79
C THR A 303 -3.66 9.01 10.03
N ALA A 304 -3.72 8.08 9.07
CA ALA A 304 -4.49 6.85 9.22
C ALA A 304 -4.01 5.98 10.39
N LYS A 305 -2.69 5.85 10.58
CA LYS A 305 -2.12 5.09 11.70
C LYS A 305 -2.34 5.73 13.06
N ILE A 306 -2.23 7.05 13.16
CA ILE A 306 -2.50 7.75 14.41
C ILE A 306 -3.99 7.63 14.76
N VAL A 307 -4.89 7.83 13.80
CA VAL A 307 -6.34 7.66 14.01
C VAL A 307 -6.68 6.24 14.46
N GLU A 308 -6.10 5.22 13.82
CA GLU A 308 -6.26 3.81 14.21
C GLU A 308 -5.80 3.56 15.66
N GLN A 309 -4.65 4.12 16.08
CA GLN A 309 -4.18 3.99 17.47
C GLN A 309 -5.06 4.73 18.50
N HIS A 310 -5.82 5.73 18.08
CA HIS A 310 -6.83 6.41 18.90
C HIS A 310 -8.21 5.71 18.83
N GLY A 311 -8.30 4.54 18.18
CA GLY A 311 -9.54 3.77 18.06
C GLY A 311 -10.53 4.34 17.03
N GLY A 312 -10.11 5.33 16.25
CA GLY A 312 -10.94 5.97 15.24
C GLY A 312 -10.82 5.36 13.85
N SER A 313 -11.50 5.99 12.89
CA SER A 313 -11.39 5.70 11.46
C SER A 313 -11.22 6.97 10.64
N ILE A 314 -10.60 6.85 9.47
CA ILE A 314 -10.48 7.93 8.49
C ILE A 314 -11.00 7.47 7.13
N GLU A 315 -11.77 8.32 6.48
CA GLU A 315 -12.26 8.11 5.13
C GLU A 315 -12.14 9.39 4.29
N VAL A 316 -12.31 9.25 2.98
CA VAL A 316 -12.34 10.37 2.05
C VAL A 316 -13.58 10.29 1.16
N LYS A 317 -14.30 11.41 1.07
CA LYS A 317 -15.50 11.60 0.26
C LYS A 317 -15.24 12.68 -0.79
N ASP A 318 -16.07 12.72 -1.81
CA ASP A 318 -16.04 13.82 -2.78
C ASP A 318 -16.67 15.07 -2.17
N ASN A 319 -16.12 16.23 -2.54
CA ASN A 319 -16.74 17.52 -2.25
C ASN A 319 -17.47 18.05 -3.49
N VAL A 320 -18.53 18.83 -3.28
CA VAL A 320 -19.37 19.41 -4.35
C VAL A 320 -19.05 20.90 -4.49
N PRO A 321 -18.89 21.46 -5.70
CA PRO A 321 -19.00 20.80 -7.02
C PRO A 321 -17.78 19.95 -7.40
N VAL A 322 -16.59 20.22 -6.84
CA VAL A 322 -15.36 19.43 -7.01
C VAL A 322 -14.51 19.57 -5.75
N GLY A 323 -13.82 18.50 -5.34
CA GLY A 323 -12.84 18.53 -4.25
C GLY A 323 -12.84 17.24 -3.43
N SER A 324 -12.20 17.29 -2.27
CA SER A 324 -12.16 16.16 -1.34
C SER A 324 -12.62 16.58 0.05
N CYS A 325 -13.27 15.66 0.75
CA CYS A 325 -13.61 15.79 2.17
C CYS A 325 -12.96 14.64 2.92
N PHE A 326 -11.90 14.93 3.68
CA PHE A 326 -11.29 13.96 4.59
C PHE A 326 -12.06 13.99 5.91
N GLU A 327 -12.61 12.86 6.33
CA GLU A 327 -13.41 12.72 7.54
C GLU A 327 -12.73 11.74 8.50
N ILE A 328 -12.43 12.20 9.70
CA ILE A 328 -11.95 11.39 10.82
C ILE A 328 -13.10 11.23 11.80
N THR A 329 -13.32 10.00 12.25
CA THR A 329 -14.29 9.64 13.28
C THR A 329 -13.55 9.12 14.50
N LEU A 330 -13.79 9.72 15.67
CA LEU A 330 -13.21 9.32 16.96
C LEU A 330 -14.33 8.85 17.90
N PRO A 331 -14.18 7.67 18.56
CA PRO A 331 -15.27 7.05 19.32
C PRO A 331 -15.43 7.58 20.75
N GLU A 332 -14.36 8.06 21.39
CA GLU A 332 -14.35 8.45 22.80
C GLU A 332 -14.02 9.93 22.95
N TYR A 333 -14.98 10.70 23.46
CA TYR A 333 -14.83 12.11 23.79
C TYR A 333 -15.83 12.50 24.88
N SER A 334 -15.61 13.67 25.46
CA SER A 334 -16.49 14.30 26.43
C SER A 334 -16.65 15.78 26.07
N ILE A 335 -17.84 16.32 26.32
CA ILE A 335 -18.14 17.73 26.14
C ILE A 335 -18.15 18.35 27.54
N GLN A 336 -17.21 19.26 27.83
CA GLN A 336 -17.31 20.06 29.05
C GLN A 336 -18.24 21.22 28.77
N THR A 337 -19.53 21.06 29.05
CA THR A 337 -20.42 22.21 29.19
C THR A 337 -19.95 23.05 30.37
N ALA A 338 -19.56 24.30 30.08
CA ALA A 338 -19.23 25.32 31.08
C ALA A 338 -20.34 25.52 32.12
#